data_AF-A0A1J4N738-F1
#
_entry.id   AF-A0A1J4N738-F1
#
_cell.length_a   1.000
_cell.length_b   1.000
_cell.length_c   1.000
_cell.angle_alpha   90.00
_cell.angle_beta   90.00
_cell.angle_gamma   90.00
#
_symmetry.space_group_name_H-M   'P 1'
#
loop_
_entity.id
_entity.type
_entity.pdbx_description
1 polymer ?
#
loop_
_entity_poly.entity_id
_entity_poly.type
_entity_poly.pdbx_seq_one_letter_code
_entity_poly.pdbx_strand_id
1 'polypeptide(L)'
;MIDAEYTDYTEGLTTPPEHLVCSECAQLLTRTNRILERLEAELTRPVVPPRPEHEVALDWLAALCGGHEAVAALDAAPLVEDALDLPVVEDAVGRTQLEAVAALLDEIAADFPVEEVGFALRRALLRLWEIDPLVVDRPTEPAQVAAGIVWTVLGANGLAGPGGLVTATELKARLGVSSTPSAYGKQLAAALRGFWPWQTQRPWGMHDLPDLEPLGYPDLLVSGVRRRLVRLRDQARLAQDGGSPR
;
A
#
# COMPACT_ATOMS: atom_id res chain seq x y z
N MET A 1 -71.29 18.63 -12.85
CA MET A 1 -71.25 18.09 -14.22
C MET A 1 -69.78 17.87 -14.58
N ILE A 2 -69.21 16.79 -14.06
CA ILE A 2 -67.94 16.20 -14.50
C ILE A 2 -68.23 14.70 -14.45
N ASP A 3 -68.33 14.11 -15.63
CA ASP A 3 -68.70 12.73 -15.86
C ASP A 3 -67.65 11.77 -15.31
N ALA A 4 -68.18 10.71 -14.71
CA ALA A 4 -67.46 9.53 -14.31
C ALA A 4 -67.34 8.60 -15.53
N GLU A 5 -66.11 8.39 -16.01
CA GLU A 5 -65.81 7.25 -16.87
C GLU A 5 -64.42 6.72 -16.51
N TYR A 6 -64.38 5.97 -15.41
CA TYR A 6 -63.27 5.08 -15.08
C TYR A 6 -63.56 3.77 -15.80
N THR A 7 -63.08 3.64 -17.03
CA THR A 7 -63.23 2.41 -17.82
C THR A 7 -62.38 1.31 -17.18
N ASP A 8 -63.09 0.37 -16.57
CA ASP A 8 -62.57 -0.86 -16.02
C ASP A 8 -61.94 -1.71 -17.13
N TYR A 9 -60.60 -1.76 -17.13
CA TYR A 9 -59.79 -2.55 -18.07
C TYR A 9 -59.35 -3.88 -17.42
N THR A 10 -60.19 -4.50 -16.58
CA THR A 10 -59.85 -5.76 -15.90
C THR A 10 -60.73 -6.97 -16.20
N GLU A 11 -61.62 -6.91 -17.20
CA GLU A 11 -62.34 -8.09 -17.70
C GLU A 11 -61.88 -8.47 -19.11
N GLY A 12 -60.79 -9.23 -19.19
CA GLY A 12 -60.30 -9.75 -20.46
C GLY A 12 -58.87 -10.28 -20.44
N LEU A 13 -58.35 -10.76 -19.31
CA LEU A 13 -57.12 -11.55 -19.29
C LEU A 13 -57.42 -12.97 -19.76
N THR A 14 -57.58 -13.13 -21.08
CA THR A 14 -57.24 -14.38 -21.73
C THR A 14 -55.82 -14.74 -21.32
N THR A 15 -55.66 -15.89 -20.66
CA THR A 15 -54.34 -16.49 -20.44
C THR A 15 -53.64 -16.55 -21.80
N PRO A 16 -52.48 -15.88 -21.98
CA PRO A 16 -51.80 -15.92 -23.27
C PRO A 16 -51.40 -17.38 -23.58
N PRO A 17 -51.53 -17.83 -24.84
CA PRO A 17 -51.16 -19.19 -25.21
C PRO A 17 -49.68 -19.45 -24.92
N GLU A 18 -49.39 -20.60 -24.28
CA GLU A 18 -48.08 -21.00 -23.71
C GLU A 18 -46.92 -21.16 -24.72
N HIS A 19 -47.06 -20.71 -25.97
CA HIS A 19 -46.15 -21.11 -27.06
C HIS A 19 -45.54 -19.97 -27.89
N LEU A 20 -45.62 -18.71 -27.48
CA LEU A 20 -44.99 -17.59 -28.20
C LEU A 20 -44.16 -16.68 -27.29
N VAL A 21 -43.28 -17.27 -26.48
CA VAL A 21 -42.10 -16.52 -26.06
C VAL A 21 -41.08 -16.66 -27.19
N CYS A 22 -41.01 -15.66 -28.08
CA CYS A 22 -39.88 -15.55 -29.01
C CYS A 22 -38.59 -15.73 -28.19
N SER A 23 -37.63 -16.52 -28.67
CA SER A 23 -36.37 -16.80 -27.95
C SER A 23 -35.71 -15.52 -27.41
N GLU A 24 -35.85 -14.42 -28.15
CA GLU A 24 -35.40 -13.08 -27.75
C GLU A 24 -36.15 -12.51 -26.54
N CYS A 25 -37.47 -12.68 -26.46
CA CYS A 25 -38.27 -12.28 -25.30
C CYS A 25 -37.92 -13.12 -24.06
N ALA A 26 -37.66 -14.42 -24.22
CA ALA A 26 -37.23 -15.29 -23.12
C ALA A 26 -35.86 -14.88 -22.58
N GLN A 27 -34.93 -14.55 -23.48
CA GLN A 27 -33.60 -14.05 -23.14
C GLN A 27 -33.67 -12.68 -22.46
N LEU A 28 -34.53 -11.77 -22.94
CA LEU A 28 -34.72 -10.45 -22.36
C LEU A 28 -35.31 -10.54 -20.94
N LEU A 29 -36.32 -11.40 -20.74
CA LEU A 29 -36.91 -11.65 -19.42
C LEU A 29 -35.87 -12.22 -18.45
N THR A 30 -35.10 -13.21 -18.90
CA THR A 30 -34.02 -13.82 -18.09
C THR A 30 -32.97 -12.79 -17.69
N ARG A 31 -32.55 -11.91 -18.62
CA ARG A 31 -31.59 -10.84 -18.33
C ARG A 31 -32.15 -9.83 -17.33
N THR A 32 -33.43 -9.47 -17.48
CA THR A 32 -34.11 -8.52 -16.60
C THR A 32 -34.24 -9.10 -15.19
N ASN A 33 -34.65 -10.36 -15.06
CA ASN A 33 -34.76 -11.02 -13.76
C ASN A 33 -33.41 -11.08 -13.03
N ARG A 34 -32.31 -11.40 -13.74
CA ARG A 34 -30.96 -11.37 -13.13
C ARG A 34 -30.55 -9.96 -12.65
N ILE A 35 -30.94 -8.92 -13.37
CA ILE A 35 -30.67 -7.54 -12.95
C ILE A 35 -31.49 -7.20 -11.70
N LEU A 36 -32.77 -7.57 -11.68
CA LEU A 36 -33.66 -7.35 -10.55
C LEU A 36 -33.18 -8.11 -9.31
N GLU A 37 -32.84 -9.39 -9.44
CA GLU A 37 -32.27 -10.20 -8.35
C GLU A 37 -30.99 -9.57 -7.79
N ARG A 38 -30.11 -9.06 -8.66
CA ARG A 38 -28.89 -8.36 -8.22
C ARG A 38 -29.21 -7.05 -7.51
N LEU A 39 -30.15 -6.26 -8.01
CA LEU A 39 -30.54 -4.99 -7.39
C LEU A 39 -31.24 -5.23 -6.04
N GLU A 40 -32.09 -6.24 -5.95
CA GLU A 40 -32.74 -6.66 -4.71
C GLU A 40 -31.69 -7.15 -3.70
N ALA A 41 -30.70 -7.93 -4.13
CA ALA A 41 -29.58 -8.34 -3.28
C ALA A 41 -28.74 -7.15 -2.78
N GLU A 42 -28.52 -6.11 -3.61
CA GLU A 42 -27.82 -4.89 -3.16
C GLU A 42 -28.67 -4.02 -2.24
N LEU A 43 -29.99 -3.91 -2.48
CA LEU A 43 -30.92 -3.16 -1.62
C LEU A 43 -31.13 -3.84 -0.26
N THR A 44 -31.10 -5.17 -0.23
CA THR A 44 -31.24 -5.98 1.00
C THR A 44 -29.90 -6.30 1.63
N ARG A 45 -28.79 -5.84 1.04
CA ARG A 45 -27.45 -6.02 1.59
C ARG A 45 -27.40 -5.41 2.99
N PRO A 46 -27.04 -6.19 4.02
CA PRO A 46 -26.88 -5.65 5.37
C PRO A 46 -25.88 -4.49 5.35
N VAL A 47 -26.31 -3.32 5.83
CA VAL A 47 -25.41 -2.19 6.03
C VAL A 47 -24.50 -2.54 7.20
N VAL A 48 -23.28 -2.95 6.88
CA VAL A 48 -22.23 -3.13 7.87
C VAL A 48 -21.89 -1.74 8.40
N PRO A 49 -22.03 -1.47 9.71
CA PRO A 49 -21.68 -0.17 10.26
C PRO A 49 -20.21 0.12 9.94
N PRO A 50 -19.87 1.38 9.59
CA PRO A 50 -18.48 1.74 9.34
C PRO A 50 -17.66 1.46 10.60
N ARG A 51 -16.46 0.91 10.41
CA ARG A 51 -15.53 0.68 11.51
C ARG A 51 -15.15 2.00 12.18
N PRO A 52 -14.96 2.04 13.50
CA PRO A 52 -14.46 3.23 14.17
C PRO A 52 -13.13 3.70 13.57
N GLU A 53 -12.97 5.00 13.36
CA GLU A 53 -11.79 5.57 12.69
C GLU A 53 -10.47 5.21 13.39
N HIS A 54 -10.48 5.13 14.73
CA HIS A 54 -9.31 4.74 15.51
C HIS A 54 -8.86 3.31 15.23
N GLU A 55 -9.80 2.37 15.00
CA GLU A 55 -9.44 1.00 14.64
C GLU A 55 -8.82 0.94 13.26
N VAL A 56 -9.40 1.66 12.29
CA VAL A 56 -8.87 1.75 10.92
C VAL A 56 -7.45 2.36 10.94
N ALA A 57 -7.23 3.38 11.77
CA ALA A 57 -5.93 4.00 11.96
C ALA A 57 -4.89 3.06 12.56
N LEU A 58 -5.26 2.32 13.61
CA LEU A 58 -4.35 1.37 14.26
C LEU A 58 -4.02 0.18 13.37
N ASP A 59 -4.98 -0.32 12.58
CA ASP A 59 -4.75 -1.39 11.62
C ASP A 59 -3.84 -0.92 10.48
N TRP A 60 -4.06 0.30 9.97
CA TRP A 60 -3.21 0.89 8.95
C TRP A 60 -1.77 1.10 9.43
N LEU A 61 -1.60 1.62 10.67
CA LEU A 61 -0.30 1.73 11.32
C LEU A 61 0.36 0.38 11.54
N ALA A 62 -0.41 -0.62 11.98
CA ALA A 62 0.08 -1.97 12.22
C ALA A 62 0.60 -2.56 10.93
N ALA A 63 -0.13 -2.38 9.84
CA ALA A 63 0.31 -2.82 8.55
C ALA A 63 1.62 -2.09 8.17
N LEU A 64 1.69 -0.75 8.22
CA LEU A 64 2.93 0.00 7.90
C LEU A 64 4.16 -0.47 8.68
N CYS A 65 4.00 -0.75 9.97
CA CYS A 65 5.09 -1.06 10.89
C CYS A 65 5.33 -2.56 11.09
N GLY A 66 4.57 -3.45 10.46
CA GLY A 66 4.74 -4.91 10.58
C GLY A 66 4.03 -5.56 11.78
N GLY A 67 3.10 -4.84 12.43
CA GLY A 67 2.19 -5.36 13.44
C GLY A 67 1.85 -4.36 14.54
N HIS A 68 0.84 -4.68 15.34
CA HIS A 68 0.43 -3.83 16.47
C HIS A 68 1.52 -3.70 17.54
N GLU A 69 2.32 -4.75 17.76
CA GLU A 69 3.45 -4.69 18.71
C GLU A 69 4.52 -3.70 18.24
N ALA A 70 4.85 -3.71 16.95
CA ALA A 70 5.78 -2.76 16.36
C ALA A 70 5.26 -1.32 16.45
N VAL A 71 3.95 -1.10 16.25
CA VAL A 71 3.31 0.21 16.48
C VAL A 71 3.38 0.63 17.94
N ALA A 72 3.18 -0.31 18.87
CA ALA A 72 3.25 -0.03 20.30
C ALA A 72 4.67 0.35 20.74
N ALA A 73 5.68 -0.30 20.20
CA ALA A 73 7.09 -0.03 20.43
C ALA A 73 7.63 1.19 19.65
N LEU A 74 6.88 1.70 18.67
CA LEU A 74 7.33 2.79 17.81
C LEU A 74 7.67 4.04 18.63
N ASP A 75 8.88 4.55 18.47
CA ASP A 75 9.36 5.81 19.05
C ASP A 75 9.74 6.81 17.96
N ALA A 76 10.22 7.98 18.37
CA ALA A 76 10.59 9.09 17.49
C ALA A 76 12.10 9.33 17.42
N ALA A 77 12.91 8.43 17.98
CA ALA A 77 14.36 8.55 17.96
C ALA A 77 14.87 8.52 16.51
N PRO A 78 15.89 9.34 16.18
CA PRO A 78 16.62 9.22 14.92
C PRO A 78 17.14 7.82 14.68
N LEU A 79 17.12 7.39 13.43
CA LEU A 79 17.95 6.27 13.00
C LEU A 79 19.41 6.66 13.24
N VAL A 80 20.15 5.76 13.87
CA VAL A 80 21.58 5.94 14.12
C VAL A 80 22.37 5.01 13.21
N GLU A 81 23.64 5.40 13.00
CA GLU A 81 24.65 4.55 12.39
C GLU A 81 24.90 3.34 13.29
N ASP A 82 24.15 2.28 13.04
CA ASP A 82 24.53 0.95 13.47
C ASP A 82 25.62 0.55 12.48
N ALA A 83 26.85 0.33 12.92
CA ALA A 83 27.96 -0.15 12.09
C ALA A 83 27.66 -1.58 11.58
N LEU A 84 26.66 -1.71 10.71
CA LEU A 84 26.13 -2.96 10.22
C LEU A 84 27.03 -3.46 9.10
N ASP A 85 27.85 -4.43 9.46
CA ASP A 85 28.68 -5.17 8.53
C ASP A 85 27.81 -5.86 7.47
N LEU A 86 28.33 -5.93 6.24
CA LEU A 86 27.70 -6.75 5.22
C LEU A 86 27.77 -8.22 5.64
N PRO A 87 26.73 -9.02 5.34
CA PRO A 87 26.74 -10.45 5.61
C PRO A 87 27.92 -11.12 4.90
N VAL A 88 28.47 -12.15 5.53
CA VAL A 88 29.55 -12.95 4.95
C VAL A 88 28.96 -13.84 3.85
N VAL A 89 29.38 -13.60 2.60
CA VAL A 89 28.94 -14.36 1.43
C VAL A 89 30.10 -15.22 0.92
N GLU A 90 29.92 -16.55 0.92
CA GLU A 90 30.94 -17.50 0.46
C GLU A 90 31.20 -17.37 -1.06
N ASP A 91 30.13 -17.16 -1.82
CA ASP A 91 30.23 -16.95 -3.26
C ASP A 91 30.86 -15.59 -3.59
N ALA A 92 31.86 -15.60 -4.48
CA ALA A 92 32.60 -14.41 -4.85
C ALA A 92 31.76 -13.44 -5.71
N VAL A 93 30.86 -13.96 -6.55
CA VAL A 93 30.01 -13.14 -7.42
C VAL A 93 28.97 -12.41 -6.58
N GLY A 94 28.24 -13.14 -5.73
CA GLY A 94 27.24 -12.55 -4.84
C GLY A 94 27.83 -11.58 -3.82
N ARG A 95 29.05 -11.85 -3.31
CA ARG A 95 29.78 -10.88 -2.48
C ARG A 95 30.07 -9.58 -3.23
N THR A 96 30.61 -9.68 -4.45
CA THR A 96 30.93 -8.51 -5.29
C THR A 96 29.66 -7.72 -5.63
N GLN A 97 28.57 -8.41 -5.95
CA GLN A 97 27.27 -7.81 -6.22
C GLN A 97 26.77 -7.04 -4.99
N LEU A 98 26.76 -7.67 -3.81
CA LEU A 98 26.31 -7.06 -2.57
C LEU A 98 27.14 -5.82 -2.19
N GLU A 99 28.46 -5.92 -2.27
CA GLU A 99 29.39 -4.80 -2.03
C GLU A 99 29.16 -3.64 -3.01
N ALA A 100 28.92 -3.94 -4.29
CA ALA A 100 28.63 -2.94 -5.31
C ALA A 100 27.28 -2.24 -5.07
N VAL A 101 26.24 -2.99 -4.67
CA VAL A 101 24.94 -2.39 -4.31
C VAL A 101 25.10 -1.48 -3.09
N ALA A 102 25.80 -1.95 -2.05
CA ALA A 102 26.08 -1.16 -0.86
C ALA A 102 26.79 0.17 -1.19
N ALA A 103 27.86 0.13 -1.98
CA ALA A 103 28.60 1.32 -2.37
C ALA A 103 27.71 2.33 -3.13
N LEU A 104 26.87 1.86 -4.05
CA LEU A 104 25.93 2.73 -4.78
C LEU A 104 24.89 3.37 -3.85
N LEU A 105 24.42 2.64 -2.83
CA LEU A 105 23.49 3.20 -1.85
C LEU A 105 24.16 4.29 -1.01
N ASP A 106 25.42 4.08 -0.60
CA ASP A 106 26.20 5.04 0.17
C ASP A 106 26.48 6.32 -0.65
N GLU A 107 26.86 6.17 -1.92
CA GLU A 107 27.05 7.28 -2.85
C GLU A 107 25.77 8.11 -3.02
N ILE A 108 24.63 7.45 -3.21
CA ILE A 108 23.34 8.13 -3.38
C ILE A 108 22.86 8.78 -2.10
N ALA A 109 23.11 8.15 -0.94
CA ALA A 109 22.74 8.68 0.36
C ALA A 109 23.41 10.03 0.62
N ALA A 110 24.65 10.21 0.17
CA ALA A 110 25.41 11.46 0.33
C ALA A 110 24.74 12.68 -0.34
N ASP A 111 23.88 12.47 -1.33
CA ASP A 111 23.13 13.54 -2.01
C ASP A 111 21.85 13.96 -1.27
N PHE A 112 21.42 13.22 -0.24
CA PHE A 112 20.21 13.54 0.50
C PHE A 112 20.52 14.43 1.71
N PRO A 113 19.72 15.49 1.95
CA PRO A 113 19.90 16.36 3.11
C PRO A 113 19.50 15.69 4.45
N VAL A 114 18.95 14.47 4.41
CA VAL A 114 18.49 13.72 5.57
C VAL A 114 19.41 12.50 5.72
N GLU A 115 20.33 12.57 6.68
CA GLU A 115 21.33 11.51 6.93
C GLU A 115 20.71 10.14 7.22
N GLU A 116 19.55 10.12 7.91
CA GLU A 116 18.78 8.90 8.21
C GLU A 116 18.42 8.08 6.96
N VAL A 117 18.40 8.71 5.77
CA VAL A 117 18.16 8.01 4.50
C VAL A 117 19.24 6.96 4.26
N GLY A 118 20.52 7.28 4.50
CA GLY A 118 21.61 6.32 4.33
C GLY A 118 21.45 5.09 5.23
N PHE A 119 21.12 5.31 6.50
CA PHE A 119 20.87 4.22 7.46
C PHE A 119 19.66 3.36 7.05
N ALA A 120 18.58 3.98 6.58
CA ALA A 120 17.40 3.26 6.10
C ALA A 120 17.71 2.42 4.84
N LEU A 121 18.49 2.96 3.89
CA LEU A 121 18.91 2.23 2.68
C LEU A 121 19.78 1.03 3.05
N ARG A 122 20.74 1.21 3.95
CA ARG A 122 21.62 0.14 4.42
C ARG A 122 20.84 -0.97 5.12
N ARG A 123 19.94 -0.62 6.04
CA ARG A 123 19.06 -1.59 6.71
C ARG A 123 18.14 -2.32 5.73
N ALA A 124 17.62 -1.62 4.73
CA ALA A 124 16.79 -2.24 3.70
C ALA A 124 17.56 -3.29 2.88
N LEU A 125 18.81 -3.01 2.51
CA LEU A 125 19.67 -3.98 1.83
C LEU A 125 19.89 -5.24 2.68
N LEU A 126 20.22 -5.06 3.96
CA LEU A 126 20.46 -6.18 4.87
C LEU A 126 19.20 -7.01 5.12
N ARG A 127 18.05 -6.36 5.32
CA ARG A 127 16.74 -7.01 5.43
C ARG A 127 16.42 -7.83 4.19
N LEU A 128 16.61 -7.26 3.00
CA LEU A 128 16.39 -7.97 1.74
C LEU A 128 17.29 -9.19 1.63
N TRP A 129 18.56 -9.06 2.02
CA TRP A 129 19.49 -10.17 2.04
C TRP A 129 19.07 -11.27 3.03
N GLU A 130 18.56 -10.90 4.22
CA GLU A 130 18.04 -11.86 5.21
C GLU A 130 16.78 -12.59 4.71
N ILE A 131 15.88 -11.88 4.03
CA ILE A 131 14.59 -12.41 3.58
C ILE A 131 14.75 -13.29 2.34
N ASP A 132 15.41 -12.75 1.31
CA ASP A 132 15.64 -13.44 0.03
C ASP A 132 16.91 -12.89 -0.65
N PRO A 133 18.08 -13.50 -0.42
CA PRO A 133 19.33 -13.07 -1.07
C PRO A 133 19.21 -12.98 -2.59
N LEU A 134 18.35 -13.79 -3.22
CA LEU A 134 18.24 -13.88 -4.67
C LEU A 134 17.66 -12.62 -5.30
N VAL A 135 16.92 -11.79 -4.56
CA VAL A 135 16.44 -10.51 -5.10
C VAL A 135 17.53 -9.46 -5.20
N VAL A 136 18.64 -9.64 -4.48
CA VAL A 136 19.85 -8.80 -4.55
C VAL A 136 20.88 -9.42 -5.51
N ASP A 137 21.03 -10.73 -5.46
CA ASP A 137 22.10 -11.46 -6.16
C ASP A 137 21.79 -11.75 -7.65
N ARG A 138 20.54 -12.07 -8.00
CA ARG A 138 20.20 -12.43 -9.40
C ARG A 138 20.22 -11.27 -10.40
N PRO A 139 19.80 -10.03 -10.07
CA PRO A 139 19.74 -8.96 -11.04
C PRO A 139 21.11 -8.70 -11.69
N THR A 140 21.10 -8.50 -13.01
CA THR A 140 22.33 -8.44 -13.81
C THR A 140 23.23 -7.26 -13.46
N GLU A 141 22.66 -6.18 -12.93
CA GLU A 141 23.39 -4.94 -12.63
C GLU A 141 23.09 -4.48 -11.19
N PRO A 142 24.11 -4.20 -10.36
CA PRO A 142 23.94 -3.66 -9.01
C PRO A 142 23.07 -2.39 -8.97
N ALA A 143 23.20 -1.53 -9.99
CA ALA A 143 22.43 -0.29 -10.11
C ALA A 143 20.92 -0.52 -10.15
N GLN A 144 20.45 -1.65 -10.69
CA GLN A 144 19.02 -1.99 -10.73
C GLN A 144 18.49 -2.28 -9.33
N VAL A 145 19.26 -3.02 -8.53
CA VAL A 145 18.92 -3.30 -7.12
C VAL A 145 18.96 -2.03 -6.30
N ALA A 146 20.03 -1.23 -6.41
CA ALA A 146 20.15 0.04 -5.72
C ALA A 146 18.98 0.97 -6.06
N ALA A 147 18.60 1.07 -7.35
CA ALA A 147 17.45 1.86 -7.78
C ALA A 147 16.13 1.38 -7.16
N GLY A 148 15.94 0.07 -7.09
CA GLY A 148 14.77 -0.52 -6.46
C GLY A 148 14.72 -0.23 -4.96
N ILE A 149 15.84 -0.38 -4.25
CA ILE A 149 15.93 -0.10 -2.80
C ILE A 149 15.65 1.37 -2.52
N VAL A 150 16.29 2.29 -3.26
CA VAL A 150 16.08 3.73 -3.07
C VAL A 150 14.63 4.11 -3.32
N TRP A 151 14.04 3.63 -4.41
CA TRP A 151 12.63 3.89 -4.68
C TRP A 151 11.71 3.41 -3.54
N THR A 152 11.95 2.20 -3.04
CA THR A 152 11.17 1.57 -1.97
C THR A 152 11.29 2.34 -0.66
N VAL A 153 12.51 2.66 -0.22
CA VAL A 153 12.76 3.36 1.05
C VAL A 153 12.25 4.80 1.01
N LEU A 154 12.48 5.52 -0.09
CA LEU A 154 11.96 6.88 -0.22
C LEU A 154 10.44 6.91 -0.31
N GLY A 155 9.82 5.93 -0.97
CA GLY A 155 8.36 5.76 -0.99
C GLY A 155 7.78 5.52 0.41
N ALA A 156 8.42 4.66 1.21
CA ALA A 156 8.00 4.38 2.58
C ALA A 156 8.12 5.59 3.51
N ASN A 157 8.97 6.56 3.15
CA ASN A 157 9.18 7.77 3.91
C ASN A 157 8.50 9.02 3.31
N GLY A 158 7.75 8.86 2.21
CA GLY A 158 7.14 10.00 1.50
C GLY A 158 8.16 11.01 0.95
N LEU A 159 9.40 10.56 0.70
CA LEU A 159 10.51 11.36 0.18
C LEU A 159 10.62 11.30 -1.34
N ALA A 160 9.85 10.42 -1.99
CA ALA A 160 9.76 10.32 -3.44
C ALA A 160 8.39 10.80 -3.95
N GLY A 161 8.38 11.41 -5.15
CA GLY A 161 7.14 11.82 -5.83
C GLY A 161 6.76 13.29 -5.62
N PRO A 162 5.50 13.68 -5.91
CA PRO A 162 5.07 15.08 -5.82
C PRO A 162 5.21 15.62 -4.38
N GLY A 163 6.04 16.64 -4.21
CA GLY A 163 6.35 17.22 -2.89
C GLY A 163 7.43 16.46 -2.08
N GLY A 164 8.00 15.39 -2.64
CA GLY A 164 9.15 14.69 -2.09
C GLY A 164 10.49 15.36 -2.44
N LEU A 165 11.58 14.81 -1.94
CA LEU A 165 12.95 15.28 -2.19
C LEU A 165 13.44 14.95 -3.60
N VAL A 166 12.91 13.89 -4.22
CA VAL A 166 13.36 13.43 -5.53
C VAL A 166 12.20 12.86 -6.35
N THR A 167 12.22 13.10 -7.65
CA THR A 167 11.32 12.47 -8.60
C THR A 167 11.87 11.13 -9.11
N ALA A 168 10.99 10.27 -9.63
CA ALA A 168 11.43 9.01 -10.25
C ALA A 168 12.38 9.23 -11.45
N THR A 169 12.23 10.35 -12.17
CA THR A 169 13.08 10.73 -13.31
C THR A 169 14.48 11.13 -12.88
N GLU A 170 14.60 11.94 -11.82
CA GLU A 170 15.91 12.31 -11.26
C GLU A 170 16.60 11.09 -10.68
N LEU A 171 15.87 10.24 -9.97
CA LEU A 171 16.42 9.00 -9.41
C LEU A 171 16.95 8.08 -10.52
N LYS A 172 16.19 7.91 -11.60
CA LYS A 172 16.62 7.18 -12.80
C LYS A 172 17.94 7.72 -13.35
N ALA A 173 18.05 9.04 -13.48
CA ALA A 173 19.24 9.68 -14.04
C ALA A 173 20.47 9.52 -13.14
N ARG A 174 20.31 9.67 -11.81
CA ARG A 174 21.40 9.52 -10.83
C ARG A 174 21.96 8.10 -10.80
N LEU A 175 21.08 7.09 -10.87
CA LEU A 175 21.46 5.67 -10.84
C LEU A 175 21.90 5.12 -12.20
N GLY A 176 21.77 5.89 -13.28
CA GLY A 176 22.16 5.45 -14.62
C GLY A 176 21.34 4.27 -15.17
N VAL A 177 20.14 4.01 -14.62
CA VAL A 177 19.32 2.85 -15.03
C VAL A 177 18.42 3.15 -16.23
N SER A 178 18.19 2.13 -17.05
CA SER A 178 17.43 2.25 -18.31
C SER A 178 15.91 2.35 -18.09
N SER A 179 15.38 1.66 -17.08
CA SER A 179 13.95 1.65 -16.72
C SER A 179 13.65 2.57 -15.55
N THR A 180 12.37 2.79 -15.25
CA THR A 180 11.98 3.57 -14.06
C THR A 180 12.36 2.80 -12.80
N PRO A 181 12.83 3.46 -11.72
CA PRO A 181 13.19 2.80 -10.46
C PRO A 181 12.07 1.91 -9.88
N SER A 182 10.81 2.29 -10.08
CA SER A 182 9.64 1.50 -9.68
C SER A 182 9.55 0.12 -10.34
N ALA A 183 10.14 -0.06 -11.54
CA ALA A 183 10.15 -1.35 -12.22
C ALA A 183 10.97 -2.40 -11.44
N TYR A 184 12.06 -1.96 -10.81
CA TYR A 184 12.91 -2.79 -9.95
C TYR A 184 12.37 -2.85 -8.51
N GLY A 185 11.86 -1.71 -8.01
CA GLY A 185 11.44 -1.58 -6.62
C GLY A 185 10.19 -2.38 -6.24
N LYS A 186 9.26 -2.65 -7.15
CA LYS A 186 8.02 -3.40 -6.83
C LYS A 186 8.27 -4.78 -6.22
N GLN A 187 9.24 -5.53 -6.77
CA GLN A 187 9.58 -6.86 -6.25
C GLN A 187 10.25 -6.75 -4.88
N LEU A 188 11.14 -5.78 -4.69
CA LEU A 188 11.84 -5.56 -3.42
C LEU A 188 10.88 -5.08 -2.32
N ALA A 189 9.98 -4.16 -2.65
CA ALA A 189 8.93 -3.70 -1.74
C ALA A 189 7.99 -4.84 -1.36
N ALA A 190 7.64 -5.73 -2.29
CA ALA A 190 6.85 -6.92 -1.99
C ALA A 190 7.60 -7.91 -1.08
N ALA A 191 8.90 -8.11 -1.31
CA ALA A 191 9.74 -8.97 -0.47
C ALA A 191 9.82 -8.44 0.97
N LEU A 192 10.04 -7.13 1.16
CA LEU A 192 10.04 -6.50 2.48
C LEU A 192 8.67 -6.59 3.16
N ARG A 193 7.61 -6.18 2.45
CA ARG A 193 6.25 -6.16 2.97
C ARG A 193 5.75 -7.54 3.39
N GLY A 194 6.19 -8.60 2.73
CA GLY A 194 5.71 -9.96 2.97
C GLY A 194 4.20 -10.08 2.75
N PHE A 195 3.51 -10.77 3.66
CA PHE A 195 2.07 -10.94 3.59
C PHE A 195 1.33 -9.67 4.06
N TRP A 196 0.72 -8.97 3.10
CA TRP A 196 -0.07 -7.77 3.37
C TRP A 196 -1.57 -8.05 3.33
N PRO A 197 -2.33 -7.73 4.39
CA PRO A 197 -3.78 -7.76 4.31
C PRO A 197 -4.25 -6.66 3.36
N TRP A 198 -4.71 -7.05 2.17
CA TRP A 198 -5.23 -6.15 1.12
C TRP A 198 -6.43 -5.30 1.56
N GLN A 199 -6.97 -5.55 2.76
CA GLN A 199 -8.15 -4.88 3.32
C GLN A 199 -7.79 -3.66 4.18
N THR A 200 -6.50 -3.35 4.34
CA THR A 200 -6.09 -2.21 5.17
C THR A 200 -6.41 -0.90 4.47
N GLN A 201 -7.55 -0.30 4.82
CA GLN A 201 -7.96 0.99 4.28
C GLN A 201 -7.16 2.09 4.96
N ARG A 202 -6.61 3.01 4.17
CA ARG A 202 -6.11 4.26 4.71
C ARG A 202 -7.27 5.01 5.37
N PRO A 203 -7.14 5.47 6.62
CA PRO A 203 -8.21 6.23 7.26
C PRO A 203 -8.54 7.50 6.47
N TRP A 204 -9.81 7.72 6.18
CA TRP A 204 -10.30 8.95 5.57
C TRP A 204 -10.07 10.11 6.57
N GLY A 205 -9.49 11.22 6.10
CA GLY A 205 -9.16 12.38 6.95
C GLY A 205 -7.67 12.59 7.23
N MET A 206 -6.80 11.63 6.90
CA MET A 206 -5.35 11.77 7.09
C MET A 206 -4.64 12.41 5.88
N HIS A 207 -5.07 13.61 5.50
CA HIS A 207 -4.50 14.35 4.35
C HIS A 207 -3.06 14.82 4.57
N ASP A 208 -2.63 14.93 5.83
CA ASP A 208 -1.31 15.48 6.19
C ASP A 208 -0.15 14.49 6.02
N LEU A 209 -0.46 13.21 5.76
CA LEU A 209 0.54 12.18 5.48
C LEU A 209 0.68 11.98 3.96
N PRO A 210 1.91 11.91 3.41
CA PRO A 210 2.09 11.43 2.05
C PRO A 210 1.64 9.97 1.95
N ASP A 211 1.40 9.50 0.72
CA ASP A 211 1.10 8.09 0.50
C ASP A 211 2.37 7.27 0.78
N LEU A 212 2.39 6.58 1.92
CA LEU A 212 3.56 5.84 2.39
C LEU A 212 3.52 4.42 1.85
N GLU A 213 4.61 3.98 1.23
CA GLU A 213 4.78 2.58 0.84
C GLU A 213 4.89 1.70 2.10
N PRO A 214 4.01 0.70 2.27
CA PRO A 214 4.08 -0.14 3.45
C PRO A 214 5.12 -1.24 3.30
N LEU A 215 6.15 -1.17 4.14
CA LEU A 215 7.25 -2.15 4.15
C LEU A 215 7.23 -3.09 5.34
N GLY A 216 6.47 -2.78 6.40
CA GLY A 216 6.39 -3.63 7.58
C GLY A 216 7.58 -3.51 8.54
N TYR A 217 8.43 -2.50 8.37
CA TYR A 217 9.69 -2.35 9.10
C TYR A 217 9.87 -0.91 9.60
N PRO A 218 9.70 -0.64 10.91
CA PRO A 218 9.81 0.71 11.47
C PRO A 218 11.24 1.23 11.51
N ASP A 219 12.23 0.35 11.45
CA ASP A 219 13.66 0.64 11.35
C ASP A 219 14.11 1.13 9.96
N LEU A 220 13.20 1.11 8.98
CA LEU A 220 13.38 1.74 7.66
C LEU A 220 12.74 3.13 7.57
N LEU A 221 12.07 3.57 8.64
CA LEU A 221 11.39 4.86 8.69
C LEU A 221 12.26 5.90 9.38
N VAL A 222 12.46 7.04 8.74
CA VAL A 222 13.18 8.19 9.31
C VAL A 222 12.37 8.83 10.44
N SER A 223 13.04 9.45 11.41
CA SER A 223 12.42 10.05 12.60
C SER A 223 11.32 11.05 12.28
N GLY A 224 11.44 11.78 11.16
CA GLY A 224 10.42 12.71 10.68
C GLY A 224 9.08 12.01 10.43
N VAL A 225 9.12 10.83 9.83
CA VAL A 225 7.93 10.00 9.55
C VAL A 225 7.47 9.31 10.83
N ARG A 226 8.38 8.68 11.58
CA ARG A 226 8.07 8.01 12.85
C ARG A 226 7.35 8.95 13.83
N ARG A 227 7.78 10.21 13.95
CA ARG A 227 7.10 11.24 14.76
C ARG A 227 5.64 11.45 14.37
N ARG A 228 5.33 11.47 13.08
CA ARG A 228 3.95 11.63 12.59
C ARG A 228 3.12 10.39 12.90
N LEU A 229 3.69 9.20 12.69
CA LEU A 229 3.03 7.93 13.00
C LEU A 229 2.78 7.75 14.51
N VAL A 230 3.73 8.15 15.36
CA VAL A 230 3.57 8.16 16.83
C VAL A 230 2.43 9.08 17.26
N ARG A 231 2.38 10.32 16.74
CA ARG A 231 1.26 11.24 17.03
C ARG A 231 -0.07 10.63 16.64
N LEU A 232 -0.12 9.97 15.49
CA LEU A 232 -1.33 9.34 15.00
C LEU A 232 -1.77 8.15 15.86
N ARG A 233 -0.82 7.29 16.25
CA ARG A 233 -1.06 6.20 17.19
C ARG A 233 -1.66 6.72 18.49
N ASP A 234 -1.06 7.78 19.03
CA ASP A 234 -1.47 8.33 20.32
C ASP A 234 -2.87 8.96 20.22
N GLN A 235 -3.19 9.65 19.12
CA GLN A 235 -4.54 10.14 18.83
C GLN A 235 -5.57 9.02 18.70
N ALA A 236 -5.24 7.95 17.98
CA ALA A 236 -6.13 6.80 17.81
C ALA A 236 -6.39 6.09 19.16
N ARG A 237 -5.37 5.93 20.00
CA ARG A 237 -5.51 5.36 21.35
C ARG A 237 -6.39 6.22 22.26
N LEU A 238 -6.19 7.54 22.25
CA LEU A 238 -7.06 8.45 23.00
C LEU A 238 -8.53 8.30 22.58
N ALA A 239 -8.80 8.23 21.27
CA ALA A 239 -10.15 8.02 20.75
C ALA A 239 -10.73 6.64 21.11
N GLN A 240 -9.89 5.60 21.16
CA GLN A 240 -10.29 4.26 21.63
C GLN A 240 -10.72 4.27 23.10
N ASP A 241 -10.00 5.02 23.94
CA ASP A 241 -10.30 5.16 25.38
C ASP A 241 -11.49 6.11 25.67
N GLY A 242 -12.17 6.61 24.64
CA GLY A 242 -13.28 7.56 24.75
C GLY A 242 -12.86 9.01 24.98
N GLY A 243 -11.56 9.32 24.86
CA GLY A 243 -11.03 10.66 24.88
C GLY A 243 -11.21 11.36 23.53
N SER A 244 -11.76 12.58 23.54
CA SER A 244 -11.82 13.40 22.33
C SER A 244 -10.41 13.96 22.01
N PRO A 245 -9.86 13.73 20.81
CA PRO A 245 -8.58 14.31 20.41
C PRO A 245 -8.72 15.83 20.29
N ARG A 246 -7.89 16.58 21.03
CA ARG A 246 -7.79 18.04 20.94
C ARG A 246 -6.77 18.47 19.88
#